data_AF-A0A2R7SNQ4-F1
#
_entry.id   AF-A0A2R7SNQ4-F1
#
_cell.length_a   1.000
_cell.length_b   1.000
_cell.length_c   1.000
_cell.angle_alpha   90.00
_cell.angle_beta   90.00
_cell.angle_gamma   90.00
#
_symmetry.space_group_name_H-M   'P 1'
#
loop_
_entity.id
_entity.type
_entity.pdbx_description
1 polymer ?
#
loop_
_entity_poly.entity_id
_entity_poly.type
_entity_poly.pdbx_seq_one_letter_code
_entity_poly.pdbx_strand_id
1 'polypeptide(L)'
;MRRYERRPAARRRSAPARRDSAQREGCSMSALTKEEGLFVSAIHAAQIDEPLPRATWALYLLCVAVVVAIGWSAVAKVDEIARNEGRVVPDGREQVIASLDAGILRELFVREGQEVQAGQELAHLDPTRVEAQQNESQAKQRMLMAARARLTAEANGRSVIQFPPEAPAGSRPAQAETESFDARRRSLDEAVASINRSAAMLTRELKLS
;
A
#
# COMPACT_ATOMS: atom_id res chain seq x y z
N MET A 1 -76.66 -54.39 69.38
CA MET A 1 -76.99 -55.80 69.69
C MET A 1 -76.06 -56.72 68.91
N ARG A 2 -75.45 -57.71 69.59
CA ARG A 2 -74.73 -58.87 69.02
C ARG A 2 -73.38 -58.53 68.36
N ARG A 3 -72.31 -59.32 68.45
CA ARG A 3 -72.05 -60.65 69.01
C ARG A 3 -70.51 -60.77 69.08
N TYR A 4 -69.95 -61.31 70.16
CA TYR A 4 -69.22 -62.60 70.20
C TYR A 4 -68.04 -62.70 69.21
N GLU A 5 -66.81 -62.70 69.72
CA GLU A 5 -66.06 -63.94 70.07
C GLU A 5 -65.81 -64.85 68.87
N ARG A 6 -64.54 -65.23 68.67
CA ARG A 6 -64.09 -66.59 68.99
C ARG A 6 -62.57 -66.72 68.92
N ARG A 7 -61.99 -67.03 70.08
CA ARG A 7 -60.77 -67.85 70.20
C ARG A 7 -61.07 -69.25 69.63
N PRO A 8 -60.04 -70.03 69.27
CA PRO A 8 -59.65 -71.11 70.19
C PRO A 8 -58.12 -71.14 70.38
N ALA A 9 -57.62 -71.38 71.59
CA ALA A 9 -57.47 -72.71 72.20
C ALA A 9 -56.33 -73.50 71.50
N ALA A 10 -55.40 -74.14 72.18
CA ALA A 10 -55.20 -74.38 73.58
C ALA A 10 -53.90 -75.17 73.73
N ARG A 11 -53.43 -75.25 74.98
CA ARG A 11 -52.71 -76.40 75.57
C ARG A 11 -51.28 -76.58 75.07
N ARG A 12 -50.32 -76.97 75.90
CA ARG A 12 -50.27 -77.51 77.28
C ARG A 12 -48.87 -77.11 77.77
N ARG A 13 -48.73 -76.39 78.88
CA ARG A 13 -48.71 -76.94 80.25
C ARG A 13 -47.86 -78.20 80.38
N SER A 14 -46.66 -78.04 80.92
CA SER A 14 -46.22 -78.72 82.14
C SER A 14 -44.90 -78.07 82.57
N ALA A 15 -44.89 -77.19 83.58
CA ALA A 15 -45.08 -77.46 85.01
C ALA A 15 -43.72 -77.67 85.71
N PRO A 16 -43.62 -77.25 86.99
CA PRO A 16 -42.54 -76.36 87.41
C PRO A 16 -41.73 -76.92 88.58
N ALA A 17 -40.95 -76.01 89.17
CA ALA A 17 -40.38 -76.03 90.51
C ALA A 17 -38.97 -76.66 90.57
N ARG A 18 -38.02 -76.10 91.33
CA ARG A 18 -38.19 -75.38 92.59
C ARG A 18 -36.87 -74.74 93.04
N ARG A 19 -36.97 -73.52 93.61
CA ARG A 19 -36.13 -72.92 94.69
C ARG A 19 -34.66 -72.61 94.39
N ASP A 20 -34.01 -71.60 94.98
CA ASP A 20 -34.36 -70.65 96.04
C ASP A 20 -33.33 -69.49 96.03
N SER A 21 -33.75 -68.35 96.57
CA SER A 21 -32.98 -67.36 97.38
C SER A 21 -31.84 -66.49 96.79
N ALA A 22 -31.85 -65.22 97.24
CA ALA A 22 -30.96 -64.07 96.99
C ALA A 22 -31.23 -63.37 95.64
N GLN A 23 -31.73 -62.13 95.56
CA GLN A 23 -31.34 -60.91 96.26
C GLN A 23 -32.52 -59.92 96.20
N ARG A 24 -32.91 -59.33 97.32
CA ARG A 24 -33.67 -58.07 97.39
C ARG A 24 -32.68 -56.96 97.74
N GLU A 25 -32.96 -55.75 97.25
CA GLU A 25 -32.34 -54.41 97.48
C GLU A 25 -31.98 -53.81 96.10
N GLY A 26 -32.34 -52.59 95.69
CA GLY A 26 -33.04 -51.45 96.28
C GLY A 26 -33.15 -50.39 95.17
N CYS A 27 -34.15 -49.51 95.25
CA CYS A 27 -34.29 -48.35 94.36
C CYS A 27 -33.18 -47.33 94.69
N SER A 28 -32.36 -46.93 93.71
CA SER A 28 -31.56 -45.71 93.80
C SER A 28 -31.46 -45.05 92.43
N MET A 29 -31.86 -43.79 92.42
CA MET A 29 -31.76 -42.82 91.32
C MET A 29 -30.29 -42.62 90.95
N SER A 30 -29.91 -42.88 89.69
CA SER A 30 -28.55 -42.62 89.20
C SER A 30 -28.56 -42.21 87.73
N ALA A 31 -28.24 -40.93 87.52
CA ALA A 31 -27.61 -40.27 86.38
C ALA A 31 -27.92 -40.80 84.96
N LEU A 32 -28.65 -39.96 84.20
CA LEU A 32 -28.79 -40.07 82.75
C LEU A 32 -27.40 -40.15 82.10
N THR A 33 -27.19 -41.25 81.37
CA THR A 33 -25.89 -41.65 80.83
C THR A 33 -25.76 -41.16 79.38
N LYS A 34 -24.52 -40.91 78.97
CA LYS A 34 -24.04 -40.37 77.66
C LYS A 34 -24.74 -40.88 76.39
N GLU A 35 -25.43 -42.02 76.46
CA GLU A 35 -26.20 -42.64 75.38
C GLU A 35 -27.53 -41.91 75.06
N GLU A 36 -28.04 -41.07 75.96
CA GLU A 36 -29.27 -40.30 75.71
C GLU A 36 -29.04 -38.99 74.92
N GLY A 37 -27.78 -38.54 74.81
CA GLY A 37 -27.40 -37.39 73.98
C GLY A 37 -27.47 -37.66 72.47
N LEU A 38 -27.60 -38.93 72.06
CA LEU A 38 -27.70 -39.36 70.67
C LEU A 38 -29.06 -39.05 70.01
N PHE A 39 -30.06 -38.61 70.79
CA PHE A 39 -31.40 -38.27 70.28
C PHE A 39 -31.63 -36.76 70.07
N VAL A 40 -30.62 -35.92 70.35
CA VAL A 40 -30.65 -34.49 70.00
C VAL A 40 -30.13 -34.33 68.57
N SER A 41 -30.85 -33.56 67.74
CA SER A 41 -30.51 -33.38 66.32
C SER A 41 -29.08 -32.87 66.16
N ALA A 42 -28.24 -33.61 65.43
CA ALA A 42 -26.86 -33.23 65.09
C ALA A 42 -26.76 -31.84 64.43
N ILE A 43 -27.85 -31.36 63.82
CA ILE A 43 -27.96 -30.06 63.17
C ILE A 43 -27.86 -28.89 64.18
N HIS A 44 -28.31 -29.06 65.43
CA HIS A 44 -28.18 -28.02 66.48
C HIS A 44 -26.84 -28.07 67.21
N ALA A 45 -26.24 -29.26 67.33
CA ALA A 45 -24.92 -29.43 67.95
C ALA A 45 -23.80 -28.82 67.10
N ALA A 46 -23.93 -28.85 65.77
CA ALA A 46 -22.99 -28.20 64.85
C ALA A 46 -23.01 -26.66 64.93
N GLN A 47 -24.04 -26.06 65.54
CA GLN A 47 -24.19 -24.61 65.65
C GLN A 47 -23.66 -24.05 66.98
N ILE A 48 -23.28 -24.93 67.91
CA ILE A 48 -22.62 -24.61 69.18
C ILE A 48 -21.36 -25.48 69.29
N ASP A 49 -20.51 -25.43 68.28
CA ASP A 49 -19.12 -25.81 68.45
C ASP A 49 -18.35 -24.56 68.89
N GLU A 50 -17.54 -24.72 69.93
CA GLU A 50 -16.75 -23.67 70.58
C GLU A 50 -16.06 -22.79 69.54
N PRO A 51 -15.97 -21.45 69.74
CA PRO A 51 -15.14 -20.64 68.87
C PRO A 51 -13.68 -21.07 69.09
N LEU A 52 -13.22 -22.05 68.32
CA LEU A 52 -11.82 -22.45 68.25
C LEU A 52 -11.07 -21.16 67.89
N PRO A 53 -10.36 -20.52 68.84
CA PRO A 53 -9.85 -19.17 68.63
C PRO A 53 -8.90 -19.16 67.43
N ARG A 54 -8.20 -20.28 67.20
CA ARG A 54 -7.32 -20.46 66.05
C ARG A 54 -8.03 -20.42 64.69
N ALA A 55 -9.21 -21.02 64.55
CA ALA A 55 -9.95 -21.03 63.29
C ALA A 55 -10.53 -19.65 62.97
N THR A 56 -11.03 -18.96 64.00
CA THR A 56 -11.54 -17.58 63.87
C THR A 56 -10.41 -16.62 63.49
N TRP A 57 -9.23 -16.76 64.10
CA TRP A 57 -8.04 -16.00 63.73
C TRP A 57 -7.57 -16.30 62.30
N ALA A 58 -7.64 -17.56 61.86
CA ALA A 58 -7.33 -17.91 60.47
C ALA A 58 -8.28 -17.23 59.46
N LEU A 59 -9.57 -17.13 59.79
CA LEU A 59 -10.56 -16.41 58.97
C LEU A 59 -10.25 -14.91 58.89
N TYR A 60 -9.93 -14.27 60.02
CA TYR A 60 -9.54 -12.85 60.03
C TYR A 60 -8.26 -12.60 59.23
N LEU A 61 -7.26 -13.47 59.35
CA LEU A 61 -6.02 -13.37 58.57
C LEU A 61 -6.28 -13.49 57.06
N LEU A 62 -7.17 -14.41 56.65
CA LEU A 62 -7.60 -14.52 55.26
C LEU A 62 -8.28 -13.24 54.78
N CYS A 63 -9.22 -12.70 55.56
CA CYS A 63 -9.90 -11.44 55.24
C CYS A 63 -8.89 -10.28 55.08
N VAL A 64 -7.94 -10.16 56.00
CA VAL A 64 -6.89 -9.12 55.92
C VAL A 64 -6.03 -9.33 54.67
N ALA A 65 -5.61 -10.55 54.37
CA ALA A 65 -4.82 -10.85 53.17
C ALA A 65 -5.56 -10.45 51.87
N VAL A 66 -6.87 -10.71 51.80
CA VAL A 66 -7.70 -10.30 50.66
C VAL A 66 -7.78 -8.78 50.56
N VAL A 67 -8.03 -8.08 51.66
CA VAL A 67 -8.09 -6.60 51.67
C VAL A 67 -6.74 -5.99 51.25
N VAL A 68 -5.63 -6.56 51.73
CA VAL A 68 -4.28 -6.13 51.35
C VAL A 68 -4.03 -6.38 49.87
N ALA A 69 -4.41 -7.54 49.33
CA ALA A 69 -4.24 -7.85 47.91
C ALA A 69 -5.06 -6.91 47.00
N ILE A 70 -6.29 -6.58 47.40
CA ILE A 70 -7.13 -5.61 46.67
C ILE A 70 -6.51 -4.21 46.73
N GLY A 71 -6.09 -3.77 47.92
CA GLY A 71 -5.43 -2.47 48.09
C GLY A 71 -4.13 -2.36 47.30
N TRP A 72 -3.35 -3.45 47.27
CA TRP A 72 -2.12 -3.53 46.46
C TRP A 72 -2.42 -3.49 44.96
N SER A 73 -3.43 -4.24 44.48
CA SER A 73 -3.84 -4.23 43.07
C SER A 73 -4.27 -2.85 42.57
N ALA A 74 -4.79 -1.99 43.45
CA ALA A 74 -5.19 -0.63 43.07
C ALA A 74 -3.98 0.29 42.80
N VAL A 75 -2.81 -0.01 43.37
CA VAL A 75 -1.59 0.79 43.23
C VAL A 75 -0.59 0.14 42.26
N ALA A 76 -0.70 -1.17 42.05
CA ALA A 76 0.14 -1.93 41.14
C ALA A 76 -0.06 -1.45 39.69
N LYS A 77 0.94 -0.74 39.16
CA LYS A 77 1.01 -0.41 37.74
C LYS A 77 1.58 -1.61 37.00
N VAL A 78 0.81 -2.13 36.05
CA VAL A 78 1.27 -3.16 35.12
C VAL A 78 1.71 -2.43 33.85
N ASP A 79 3.00 -2.44 33.58
CA ASP A 79 3.55 -1.85 32.36
C ASP A 79 3.33 -2.81 31.19
N GLU A 80 2.32 -2.52 30.37
CA GLU A 80 2.10 -3.22 29.11
C GLU A 80 2.97 -2.57 28.01
N ILE A 81 4.06 -3.27 27.64
CA ILE A 81 4.89 -2.85 26.50
C ILE A 81 4.26 -3.41 25.22
N ALA A 82 3.32 -2.68 24.64
CA ALA A 82 2.81 -2.95 23.31
C ALA A 82 3.89 -2.60 22.27
N ARG A 83 4.61 -3.61 21.78
CA ARG A 83 5.55 -3.45 20.65
C ARG A 83 4.74 -3.40 19.37
N ASN A 84 4.41 -2.19 18.92
CA ASN A 84 3.90 -1.95 17.58
C ASN A 84 5.08 -1.78 16.62
N GLU A 85 5.14 -2.60 15.57
CA GLU A 85 6.09 -2.43 14.47
C GLU A 85 5.63 -1.28 13.57
N GLY A 86 5.91 -0.04 13.99
CA GLY A 86 5.72 1.13 13.14
C GLY A 86 6.76 1.14 12.03
N ARG A 87 6.36 0.85 10.79
CA ARG A 87 7.24 1.03 9.63
C ARG A 87 7.21 2.49 9.19
N VAL A 88 8.35 3.16 9.26
CA VAL A 88 8.53 4.48 8.66
C VAL A 88 8.51 4.31 7.14
N VAL A 89 7.44 4.74 6.50
CA VAL A 89 7.35 4.83 5.03
C VAL A 89 7.59 6.29 4.67
N PRO A 90 8.65 6.61 3.91
CA PRO A 90 8.83 7.95 3.40
C PRO A 90 7.66 8.31 2.47
N ASP A 91 7.04 9.47 2.66
CA ASP A 91 5.94 9.99 1.82
C ASP A 91 6.46 10.56 0.49
N GLY A 92 7.48 9.90 -0.08
CA GLY A 92 8.16 10.30 -1.31
C GLY A 92 7.75 9.37 -2.45
N ARG A 93 7.16 9.93 -3.50
CA ARG A 93 6.93 9.21 -4.75
C ARG A 93 8.27 9.07 -5.47
N GLU A 94 8.71 7.83 -5.71
CA GLU A 94 9.87 7.57 -6.57
C GLU A 94 9.58 8.14 -7.97
N GLN A 95 10.31 9.19 -8.35
CA GLN A 95 10.22 9.79 -9.68
C GLN A 95 11.44 9.36 -10.48
N VAL A 96 11.21 8.54 -11.50
CA VAL A 96 12.24 8.19 -12.48
C VAL A 96 12.41 9.39 -13.41
N ILE A 97 13.50 10.14 -13.21
CA ILE A 97 13.86 11.27 -14.09
C ILE A 97 14.52 10.69 -15.34
N ALA A 98 13.78 10.65 -16.44
CA ALA A 98 14.27 10.23 -17.74
C ALA A 98 14.41 11.45 -18.66
N SER A 99 15.53 11.56 -19.36
CA SER A 99 15.67 12.54 -20.44
C SER A 99 14.75 12.16 -21.60
N LEU A 100 14.01 13.13 -22.12
CA LEU A 100 13.21 12.97 -23.34
C LEU A 100 14.09 12.88 -24.60
N ASP A 101 15.30 13.43 -24.53
CA ASP A 101 16.30 13.34 -25.60
C ASP A 101 17.31 12.24 -25.29
N ALA A 102 17.38 11.25 -26.17
CA ALA A 102 18.41 10.21 -26.16
C ALA A 102 19.74 10.81 -26.67
N GLY A 103 20.51 11.39 -25.75
CA GLY A 103 21.86 11.89 -26.00
C GLY A 103 22.90 11.16 -25.14
N ILE A 104 24.18 11.31 -25.50
CA ILE A 104 25.29 10.82 -24.68
C ILE A 104 25.41 11.75 -23.48
N LEU A 105 25.43 11.18 -22.27
CA LEU A 105 25.68 11.94 -21.04
C LEU A 105 27.12 12.47 -21.07
N ARG A 106 27.29 13.79 -20.96
CA ARG A 106 28.62 14.42 -20.87
C ARG A 106 29.03 14.56 -19.42
N GLU A 107 28.19 15.16 -18.60
CA GLU A 107 28.47 15.44 -17.18
C GLU A 107 27.23 15.18 -16.31
N LEU A 108 27.46 14.68 -15.09
CA LEU A 108 26.44 14.50 -14.05
C LEU A 108 26.82 15.37 -12.85
N PHE A 109 25.93 16.29 -12.45
CA PHE A 109 26.20 17.28 -11.41
C PHE A 109 25.75 16.84 -10.02
N VAL A 110 25.11 15.67 -9.91
CA VAL A 110 24.52 15.18 -8.67
C VAL A 110 25.09 13.84 -8.23
N ARG A 111 25.07 13.60 -6.92
CA ARG A 111 25.49 12.35 -6.28
C ARG A 111 24.30 11.66 -5.63
N GLU A 112 24.39 10.34 -5.47
CA GLU A 112 23.37 9.56 -4.77
C GLU A 112 23.13 10.11 -3.34
N GLY A 113 21.87 10.32 -2.99
CA GLY A 113 21.47 10.87 -1.68
C GLY A 113 21.54 12.40 -1.56
N GLN A 114 21.89 13.12 -2.63
CA GLN A 114 21.88 14.57 -2.64
C GLN A 114 20.45 15.13 -2.76
N GLU A 115 20.10 16.10 -1.92
CA GLU A 115 18.83 16.82 -2.02
C GLU A 115 18.86 17.77 -3.22
N VAL A 116 17.84 17.67 -4.08
CA VAL A 116 17.73 18.44 -5.34
C VAL A 116 16.45 19.25 -5.36
N GLN A 117 16.52 20.45 -5.92
CA GLN A 117 15.36 21.33 -6.08
C GLN A 117 14.74 21.18 -7.48
N ALA A 118 13.45 21.46 -7.61
CA ALA A 118 12.78 21.45 -8.90
C ALA A 118 13.40 22.50 -9.83
N GLY A 119 13.80 22.07 -11.04
CA GLY A 119 14.45 22.93 -12.03
C GLY A 119 15.97 23.01 -11.91
N GLN A 120 16.57 22.30 -10.95
CA GLN A 120 18.03 22.18 -10.86
C GLN A 120 18.58 21.31 -12.00
N GLU A 121 19.67 21.76 -12.63
CA GLU A 121 20.37 20.98 -13.64
C GLU A 121 21.05 19.76 -12.99
N LEU A 122 20.64 18.56 -13.41
CA LEU A 122 21.14 17.30 -12.88
C LEU A 122 22.25 16.72 -13.75
N ALA A 123 22.10 16.85 -15.06
CA ALA A 123 22.91 16.21 -16.07
C ALA A 123 23.01 17.09 -17.32
N HIS A 124 24.21 17.18 -17.90
CA HIS A 124 24.44 17.85 -19.17
C HIS A 124 24.64 16.77 -20.25
N LEU A 125 23.79 16.80 -21.27
CA LEU A 125 23.89 15.92 -22.43
C LEU A 125 24.77 16.57 -23.50
N ASP A 126 25.47 15.75 -24.28
CA ASP A 126 26.32 16.25 -25.36
C ASP A 126 25.49 16.96 -26.46
N PRO A 127 25.67 18.28 -26.67
CA PRO A 127 24.88 19.04 -27.64
C PRO A 127 25.31 18.79 -29.09
N THR A 128 26.45 18.14 -29.35
CA THR A 128 27.05 18.05 -30.70
C THR A 128 26.09 17.44 -31.72
N ARG A 129 25.32 16.41 -31.32
CA ARG A 129 24.34 15.77 -32.20
C ARG A 129 23.16 16.68 -32.51
N VAL A 130 22.67 17.38 -31.49
CA VAL A 130 21.52 18.30 -31.62
C VAL A 130 21.91 19.52 -32.45
N GLU A 131 23.10 20.07 -32.21
CA GLU A 131 23.67 21.17 -33.00
C GLU A 131 23.88 20.77 -34.46
N ALA A 132 24.42 19.58 -34.73
CA ALA A 132 24.57 19.07 -36.09
C ALA A 132 23.22 18.94 -36.81
N GLN A 133 22.21 18.38 -36.14
CA GLN A 133 20.86 18.24 -36.68
C GLN A 133 20.18 19.60 -36.92
N GLN A 134 20.39 20.56 -36.03
CA GLN A 134 19.88 21.93 -36.18
C GLN A 134 20.55 22.62 -37.38
N ASN A 135 21.87 22.50 -37.50
CA ASN A 135 22.63 23.08 -38.61
C ASN A 135 22.22 22.48 -39.97
N GLU A 136 22.02 21.16 -40.03
CA GLU A 136 21.51 20.48 -41.23
C GLU A 136 20.11 20.99 -41.61
N SER A 137 19.22 21.08 -40.61
CA SER A 137 17.85 21.57 -40.83
C SER A 137 17.82 23.01 -41.32
N GLN A 138 18.63 23.90 -40.73
CA GLN A 138 18.76 25.28 -41.18
C GLN A 138 19.36 25.38 -42.59
N ALA A 139 20.37 24.56 -42.90
CA ALA A 139 20.94 24.52 -44.24
C ALA A 139 19.89 24.08 -45.28
N LYS A 140 19.10 23.05 -44.96
CA LYS A 140 18.01 22.56 -45.80
C LYS A 140 16.92 23.62 -46.00
N GLN A 141 16.56 24.34 -44.94
CA GLN A 141 15.61 25.44 -45.00
C GLN A 141 16.08 26.53 -45.98
N ARG A 142 17.34 26.96 -45.87
CA ARG A 142 17.92 27.98 -46.78
C ARG A 142 17.94 27.51 -48.24
N MET A 143 18.29 26.23 -48.49
CA MET A 143 18.24 25.65 -49.84
C MET A 143 16.82 25.65 -50.41
N LEU A 144 15.83 25.21 -49.63
CA LEU A 144 14.43 25.18 -50.08
C LEU A 144 13.87 26.59 -50.32
N MET A 145 14.27 27.58 -49.52
CA MET A 145 13.88 28.97 -49.73
C MET A 145 14.46 29.55 -51.03
N ALA A 146 15.74 29.27 -51.31
CA ALA A 146 16.37 29.67 -52.57
C ALA A 146 15.70 29.01 -53.78
N ALA A 147 15.45 27.69 -53.71
CA ALA A 147 14.75 26.96 -54.75
C ALA A 147 13.33 27.50 -54.98
N ARG A 148 12.59 27.80 -53.90
CA ARG A 148 11.27 28.42 -53.98
C ARG A 148 11.34 29.77 -54.69
N ALA A 149 12.32 30.60 -54.37
CA ALA A 149 12.50 31.91 -55.02
C ALA A 149 12.72 31.75 -56.53
N ARG A 150 13.59 30.82 -56.96
CA ARG A 150 13.79 30.48 -58.37
C ARG A 150 12.50 30.00 -59.05
N LEU A 151 11.84 29.00 -58.47
CA LEU A 151 10.60 28.44 -59.03
C LEU A 151 9.49 29.49 -59.14
N THR A 152 9.42 30.41 -58.18
CA THR A 152 8.47 31.53 -58.23
C THR A 152 8.82 32.52 -59.33
N ALA A 153 10.10 32.77 -59.59
CA ALA A 153 10.54 33.60 -60.71
C ALA A 153 10.23 32.93 -62.07
N GLU A 154 10.49 31.64 -62.20
CA GLU A 154 10.17 30.85 -63.40
C GLU A 154 8.67 30.82 -63.69
N ALA A 155 7.84 30.53 -62.67
CA ALA A 155 6.40 30.46 -62.80
C ALA A 155 5.77 31.79 -63.23
N ASN A 156 6.33 32.91 -62.79
CA ASN A 156 5.85 34.25 -63.12
C ASN A 156 6.54 34.86 -64.36
N GLY A 157 7.46 34.13 -65.03
CA GLY A 157 8.22 34.65 -66.17
C GLY A 157 9.10 35.85 -65.84
N ARG A 158 9.55 36.01 -64.58
CA ARG A 158 10.38 37.14 -64.16
C ARG A 158 11.82 36.96 -64.66
N SER A 159 12.47 38.05 -65.03
CA SER A 159 13.86 38.04 -65.52
C SER A 159 14.91 37.95 -64.41
N VAL A 160 14.52 38.21 -63.15
CA VAL A 160 15.42 38.27 -61.99
C VAL A 160 14.78 37.55 -60.80
N ILE A 161 15.58 36.75 -60.09
CA ILE A 161 15.16 36.07 -58.86
C ILE A 161 15.20 37.06 -57.69
N GLN A 162 14.11 37.14 -56.95
CA GLN A 162 14.05 37.91 -55.69
C GLN A 162 14.22 36.94 -54.52
N PHE A 163 15.41 36.95 -53.92
CA PHE A 163 15.70 36.10 -52.78
C PHE A 163 15.18 36.72 -51.48
N PRO A 164 14.58 35.91 -50.59
CA PRO A 164 14.16 36.36 -49.27
C PRO A 164 15.39 36.60 -48.35
N PRO A 165 15.27 37.42 -47.29
CA PRO A 165 16.39 37.82 -46.44
C PRO A 165 17.08 36.64 -45.74
N GLU A 166 16.38 35.53 -45.54
CA GLU A 166 16.91 34.30 -44.92
C GLU A 166 17.89 33.52 -45.83
N ALA A 167 17.84 33.77 -47.15
CA ALA A 167 18.73 33.18 -48.14
C ALA A 167 19.28 34.28 -49.05
N PRO A 168 20.14 35.18 -48.54
CA PRO A 168 20.58 36.36 -49.29
C PRO A 168 21.29 35.95 -50.59
N ALA A 169 21.25 36.82 -51.59
CA ALA A 169 21.80 36.55 -52.93
C ALA A 169 23.29 36.13 -52.93
N GLY A 170 24.07 36.57 -51.94
CA GLY A 170 25.47 36.18 -51.77
C GLY A 170 25.69 34.79 -51.16
N SER A 171 24.65 34.11 -50.68
CA SER A 171 24.77 32.78 -50.06
C SER A 171 25.04 31.69 -51.11
N ARG A 172 25.77 30.64 -50.69
CA ARG A 172 26.10 29.50 -51.56
C ARG A 172 24.88 28.88 -52.26
N PRO A 173 23.73 28.67 -51.57
CA PRO A 173 22.52 28.17 -52.22
C PRO A 173 21.91 29.14 -53.25
N ALA A 174 21.91 30.45 -52.97
CA ALA A 174 21.33 31.44 -53.87
C ALA A 174 22.13 31.56 -55.18
N GLN A 175 23.46 31.49 -55.12
CA GLN A 175 24.32 31.48 -56.31
C GLN A 175 24.06 30.25 -57.17
N ALA A 176 24.02 29.06 -56.57
CA ALA A 176 23.75 27.81 -57.29
C ALA A 176 22.38 27.81 -58.00
N GLU A 177 21.35 28.36 -57.35
CA GLU A 177 20.02 28.51 -57.96
C GLU A 177 20.01 29.56 -59.08
N THR A 178 20.76 30.65 -58.94
CA THR A 178 20.90 31.68 -59.99
C THR A 178 21.59 31.12 -61.23
N GLU A 179 22.69 30.39 -61.06
CA GLU A 179 23.40 29.72 -62.16
C GLU A 179 22.49 28.72 -62.88
N SER A 180 21.71 27.94 -62.11
CA SER A 180 20.76 26.97 -62.66
C SER A 180 19.63 27.65 -63.46
N PHE A 181 19.14 28.79 -62.96
CA PHE A 181 18.12 29.60 -63.63
C PHE A 181 18.64 30.18 -64.95
N ASP A 182 19.84 30.78 -64.93
CA ASP A 182 20.45 31.39 -66.12
C ASP A 182 20.83 30.34 -67.18
N ALA A 183 21.28 29.15 -66.75
CA ALA A 183 21.53 28.02 -67.65
C ALA A 183 20.23 27.56 -68.34
N ARG A 184 19.14 27.42 -67.56
CA ARG A 184 17.83 27.00 -68.08
C ARG A 184 17.22 28.05 -69.02
N ARG A 185 17.39 29.33 -68.73
CA ARG A 185 16.90 30.39 -69.61
C ARG A 185 17.65 30.41 -70.94
N ARG A 186 18.99 30.27 -70.90
CA ARG A 186 19.80 30.17 -72.12
C ARG A 186 19.39 29.00 -73.01
N SER A 187 19.11 27.83 -72.44
CA SER A 187 18.65 26.67 -73.23
C SER A 187 17.26 26.88 -73.84
N LEU A 188 16.35 27.55 -73.13
CA LEU A 188 15.03 27.92 -73.65
C LEU A 188 15.16 28.93 -74.81
N ASP A 189 15.99 29.96 -74.66
CA ASP A 189 16.22 30.97 -75.69
C ASP A 189 16.85 30.35 -76.95
N GLU A 190 17.80 29.44 -76.78
CA GLU A 190 18.41 28.69 -77.88
C GLU A 190 17.40 27.79 -78.61
N ALA A 191 16.53 27.10 -77.85
CA ALA A 191 15.47 26.29 -78.42
C ALA A 191 14.51 27.14 -79.26
N VAL A 192 14.03 28.27 -78.72
CA VAL A 192 13.16 29.22 -79.44
C VAL A 192 13.86 29.77 -80.69
N ALA A 193 15.14 30.15 -80.58
CA ALA A 193 15.91 30.65 -81.71
C ALA A 193 16.10 29.59 -82.81
N SER A 194 16.29 28.31 -82.46
CA SER A 194 16.38 27.22 -83.44
C SER A 194 15.06 26.98 -84.18
N ILE A 195 13.92 26.99 -83.46
CA ILE A 195 12.58 26.85 -84.04
C ILE A 195 12.24 28.02 -84.96
N ASN A 196 12.55 29.24 -84.56
CA ASN A 196 12.30 30.41 -85.40
C ASN A 196 13.17 30.39 -86.67
N ARG A 197 14.40 29.89 -86.58
CA ARG A 197 15.28 29.69 -87.74
C ARG A 197 14.69 28.68 -88.72
N SER A 198 14.18 27.54 -88.26
CA SER A 198 13.58 26.53 -89.14
C SER A 198 12.29 27.04 -89.79
N ALA A 199 11.43 27.77 -89.06
CA ALA A 199 10.24 28.39 -89.62
C ALA A 199 10.55 29.43 -90.71
N ALA A 200 11.59 30.25 -90.51
CA ALA A 200 12.02 31.23 -91.50
C ALA A 200 12.56 30.58 -92.78
N MET A 201 13.26 29.44 -92.67
CA MET A 201 13.74 28.67 -93.83
C MET A 201 12.56 28.12 -94.64
N LEU A 202 11.59 27.49 -93.99
CA LEU A 202 10.39 26.96 -94.65
C LEU A 202 9.59 28.06 -95.36
N THR A 203 9.50 29.25 -94.74
CA THR A 203 8.81 30.39 -95.35
C THR A 203 9.52 30.92 -96.61
N ARG A 204 10.86 30.82 -96.67
CA ARG A 204 11.62 31.19 -97.87
C ARG A 204 11.40 30.21 -99.01
N GLU A 205 11.41 28.91 -98.71
CA GLU A 205 11.12 27.84 -99.68
C GLU A 205 9.74 28.05 -100.33
N LEU A 206 8.71 28.32 -99.52
CA LEU A 206 7.34 28.55 -100.02
C LEU A 206 7.17 29.82 -100.87
N LYS A 207 8.03 30.83 -100.71
CA LYS A 207 7.98 32.06 -101.53
C LYS A 207 8.68 31.92 -102.88
N LEU A 208 9.49 30.88 -103.05
CA LEU A 208 10.27 30.62 -104.26
C LEU A 208 9.58 29.63 -105.22
N SER A 209 8.50 28.98 -104.77
CA SER A 209 7.60 28.15 -105.60
C SER A 209 6.34 28.90 -105.98
#